data_AF-A0A853IJR6-F1
#
_entry.id   AF-A0A853IJR6-F1
#
_cell.length_a   1.000
_cell.length_b   1.000
_cell.length_c   1.000
_cell.angle_alpha   90.00
_cell.angle_beta   90.00
_cell.angle_gamma   90.00
#
_symmetry.space_group_name_H-M   'P 1'
#
loop_
_entity.id
_entity.type
_entity.pdbx_description
1 polymer ?
#
loop_
_entity_poly.entity_id
_entity_poly.type
_entity_poly.pdbx_seq_one_letter_code
_entity_poly.pdbx_strand_id
1 'polypeptide(L)'
;MKVIKVWRAMLYRDGGSYGFCFDSEDGNWYEFFLKNRAFEKNVDCYHSPVIYFEGHNKKNAVKHLSWSEAKKFVAPLNYNNECFKRLVRIVNNAGKITE
;
A
#
# COMPACT_ATOMS: atom_id res chain seq x y z
N MET A 1 -8.20 11.65 -5.00
CA MET A 1 -8.71 10.32 -4.62
C MET A 1 -8.88 10.29 -3.12
N LYS A 2 -10.13 10.33 -2.68
CA LYS A 2 -10.50 10.27 -1.27
C LYS A 2 -11.02 8.88 -0.96
N VAL A 3 -10.48 8.26 0.09
CA VAL A 3 -10.91 6.93 0.55
C VAL A 3 -12.22 7.05 1.32
N ILE A 4 -13.24 6.29 0.93
CA ILE A 4 -14.49 6.12 1.68
C ILE A 4 -14.31 5.00 2.71
N LYS A 5 -13.84 3.84 2.27
CA LYS A 5 -13.80 2.63 3.09
C LYS A 5 -12.67 1.72 2.65
N VAL A 6 -11.84 1.30 3.61
CA VAL A 6 -10.95 0.15 3.45
C VAL A 6 -11.74 -1.10 3.80
N TRP A 7 -11.75 -2.10 2.91
CA TRP A 7 -12.50 -3.34 3.12
C TRP A 7 -11.60 -4.59 3.18
N ARG A 8 -10.32 -4.46 2.83
CA ARG A 8 -9.36 -5.57 2.92
C ARG A 8 -7.95 -5.03 3.05
N ALA A 9 -7.13 -5.67 3.89
CA ALA A 9 -5.69 -5.47 3.94
C ALA A 9 -5.00 -6.81 4.14
N MET A 10 -3.89 -7.06 3.42
CA MET A 10 -3.23 -8.36 3.40
C MET A 10 -1.72 -8.27 3.21
N LEU A 11 -1.04 -9.32 3.66
CA LEU A 11 0.29 -9.72 3.22
C LEU A 11 0.16 -10.64 2.01
N TYR A 12 0.81 -10.30 0.91
CA TYR A 12 0.81 -11.07 -0.32
C TYR A 12 1.89 -12.16 -0.30
N ARG A 13 1.63 -13.24 -1.03
CA ARG A 13 2.48 -14.45 -1.08
C ARG A 13 3.76 -14.27 -1.91
N ASP A 14 3.95 -13.11 -2.53
CA ASP A 14 5.06 -12.77 -3.43
C ASP A 14 6.36 -12.40 -2.69
N GLY A 15 6.62 -13.01 -1.54
CA GLY A 15 7.80 -12.71 -0.72
C GLY A 15 7.59 -11.55 0.26
N GLY A 16 6.35 -11.12 0.50
CA GLY A 16 6.00 -10.23 1.60
C GLY A 16 5.56 -8.82 1.20
N SER A 17 5.02 -8.61 -0.01
CA SER A 17 4.40 -7.32 -0.34
C SER A 17 3.15 -7.11 0.50
N TYR A 18 2.82 -5.86 0.83
CA TYR A 18 1.56 -5.54 1.52
C TYR A 18 0.62 -4.78 0.59
N GLY A 19 -0.67 -4.82 0.87
CA GLY A 19 -1.61 -3.92 0.25
C GLY A 19 -2.94 -3.86 0.97
N PHE A 20 -3.75 -2.88 0.57
CA PHE A 20 -5.13 -2.78 0.99
C PHE A 20 -6.01 -2.30 -0.16
N CYS A 21 -7.23 -2.81 -0.18
CA CYS A 21 -8.25 -2.41 -1.14
C CYS A 21 -9.25 -1.48 -0.48
N PHE A 22 -9.67 -0.48 -1.24
CA PHE A 22 -10.57 0.56 -0.75
C PHE A 22 -11.51 1.08 -1.83
N ASP A 23 -12.66 1.56 -1.38
CA ASP A 23 -13.62 2.28 -2.22
C ASP A 23 -13.30 3.78 -2.16
N SER A 24 -13.36 4.44 -3.32
CA SER A 24 -13.14 5.88 -3.50
C SER A 24 -14.45 6.63 -3.71
N GLU A 25 -14.43 7.94 -3.49
CA GLU A 25 -15.60 8.81 -3.73
C GLU A 25 -16.07 8.87 -5.19
N ASP A 26 -15.20 8.50 -6.13
CA ASP A 26 -15.51 8.41 -7.55
C ASP A 26 -16.33 7.16 -7.92
N GLY A 27 -16.71 6.34 -6.94
CA GLY A 27 -17.52 5.14 -7.15
C GLY A 27 -16.72 3.90 -7.56
N ASN A 28 -15.40 4.00 -7.69
CA ASN A 28 -14.54 2.89 -8.04
C ASN A 28 -13.79 2.35 -6.82
N TRP A 29 -13.27 1.14 -6.96
CA TRP A 29 -12.37 0.54 -5.98
C TRP A 29 -10.93 0.49 -6.52
N TYR A 30 -10.00 0.64 -5.60
CA TYR A 30 -8.58 0.69 -5.88
C TYR A 30 -7.80 -0.20 -4.92
N GLU A 31 -6.56 -0.49 -5.28
CA GLU A 31 -5.60 -1.13 -4.41
C GLU A 31 -4.42 -0.21 -4.18
N PHE A 32 -4.09 0.03 -2.92
CA PHE A 32 -2.79 0.55 -2.53
C PHE A 32 -1.83 -0.63 -2.37
N PHE A 33 -0.79 -0.69 -3.19
CA PHE A 33 0.15 -1.79 -3.24
C PHE A 33 1.56 -1.34 -2.83
N LEU A 34 2.12 -2.05 -1.87
CA LEU A 34 3.44 -1.83 -1.30
C LEU A 34 4.33 -3.03 -1.65
N LYS A 35 5.07 -2.90 -2.76
CA LYS A 35 5.90 -3.97 -3.32
C LYS A 35 7.18 -4.17 -2.49
N ASN A 36 7.46 -5.40 -2.07
CA ASN A 36 8.72 -5.74 -1.43
C ASN A 36 9.90 -5.70 -2.43
N ARG A 37 11.13 -5.68 -1.91
CA ARG A 37 12.37 -5.85 -2.69
C ARG A 37 13.11 -7.14 -2.37
N ALA A 38 12.43 -8.15 -1.83
CA ALA A 38 13.09 -9.33 -1.25
C ALA A 38 13.97 -10.10 -2.26
N PHE A 39 13.71 -9.94 -3.56
CA PHE A 39 14.45 -10.58 -4.65
C PHE A 39 15.39 -9.62 -5.40
N GLU A 40 15.63 -8.42 -4.87
CA GLU A 40 16.54 -7.42 -5.44
C GLU A 40 17.87 -7.38 -4.66
N LYS A 41 18.99 -7.09 -5.35
CA LYS A 41 20.35 -7.15 -4.78
C LYS A 41 20.64 -6.15 -3.63
N ASN A 42 19.74 -5.20 -3.37
CA ASN A 42 19.84 -4.23 -2.27
C ASN A 42 18.68 -4.45 -1.30
N VAL A 43 18.98 -5.23 -0.28
CA VAL A 43 18.06 -5.76 0.71
C VAL A 43 17.81 -4.69 1.78
N ASP A 44 16.61 -4.70 2.36
CA ASP A 44 16.11 -3.86 3.48
C ASP A 44 15.18 -2.68 3.14
N CYS A 45 14.45 -2.70 2.02
CA CYS A 45 13.39 -1.71 1.79
C CYS A 45 12.24 -2.23 0.92
N TYR A 46 11.07 -1.60 1.05
CA TYR A 46 9.99 -1.66 0.06
C TYR A 46 10.21 -0.61 -1.04
N HIS A 47 9.57 -0.81 -2.20
CA HIS A 47 9.39 0.28 -3.16
C HIS A 47 8.35 1.27 -2.66
N SER A 48 8.43 2.51 -3.15
CA SER A 48 7.37 3.48 -2.89
C SER A 48 6.02 2.94 -3.44
N PRO A 49 4.90 3.22 -2.78
CA PRO A 49 3.64 2.57 -3.09
C PRO A 49 3.04 3.02 -4.42
N VAL A 50 2.23 2.13 -5.01
CA VAL A 50 1.48 2.41 -6.23
C VAL A 50 0.00 2.13 -5.98
N ILE A 51 -0.87 3.00 -6.51
CA ILE A 51 -2.32 2.80 -6.50
C ILE A 51 -2.74 2.23 -7.86
N TYR A 52 -3.48 1.14 -7.83
CA TYR A 52 -4.02 0.46 -9.01
C TYR A 52 -5.54 0.55 -9.06
N PHE A 53 -6.10 0.78 -10.23
CA PHE A 53 -7.53 0.63 -10.51
C PHE A 53 -7.86 -0.86 -10.66
N GLU A 54 -8.87 -1.33 -9.92
CA GLU A 54 -9.26 -2.75 -9.88
C GLU A 54 -8.13 -3.73 -9.51
N GLY A 55 -7.12 -3.24 -8.79
CA GLY A 55 -6.04 -4.05 -8.24
C GLY A 55 -4.81 -4.24 -9.13
N HIS A 56 -3.69 -4.56 -8.49
CA HIS A 56 -2.37 -4.75 -9.11
C HIS A 56 -2.39 -5.80 -10.23
N ASN A 57 -3.22 -6.85 -10.10
CA ASN A 57 -3.31 -7.93 -11.10
C ASN A 57 -3.84 -7.45 -12.47
N LYS A 58 -4.60 -6.35 -12.50
CA LYS A 58 -5.06 -5.73 -13.75
C LYS A 58 -3.99 -4.86 -14.40
N LYS A 59 -2.87 -4.62 -13.72
CA LYS A 59 -1.73 -3.78 -14.17
C LYS A 59 -2.12 -2.34 -14.53
N ASN A 60 -3.27 -1.87 -14.06
CA ASN A 60 -3.78 -0.52 -14.29
C ASN A 60 -3.31 0.44 -13.19
N ALA A 61 -2.01 0.77 -13.19
CA ALA A 61 -1.46 1.75 -12.26
C ALA A 61 -2.04 3.13 -12.58
N VAL A 62 -2.67 3.77 -11.59
CA VAL A 62 -3.26 5.11 -11.74
C VAL A 62 -2.49 6.17 -10.98
N LYS A 63 -1.68 5.78 -9.98
CA LYS A 63 -0.83 6.72 -9.26
C LYS A 63 0.41 6.06 -8.69
N HIS A 64 1.57 6.65 -8.94
CA HIS A 64 2.81 6.34 -8.24
C HIS A 64 3.00 7.35 -7.12
N LEU A 65 3.14 6.89 -5.88
CA LEU A 65 3.31 7.76 -4.73
C LEU A 65 4.78 7.83 -4.36
N SER A 66 5.28 9.03 -4.09
CA SER A 66 6.45 9.19 -3.24
C SER A 66 6.13 8.78 -1.79
N TRP A 67 7.15 8.53 -0.96
CA TRP A 67 6.94 8.22 0.45
C TRP A 67 6.20 9.34 1.21
N SER A 68 6.47 10.60 0.89
CA SER A 68 5.79 11.73 1.53
C SER A 68 4.31 11.79 1.18
N GLU A 69 3.96 11.52 -0.09
CA GLU A 69 2.56 11.40 -0.51
C GLU A 69 1.87 10.20 0.09
N ALA A 70 2.56 9.05 0.18
CA ALA A 70 2.03 7.85 0.80
C ALA A 70 1.71 8.06 2.29
N LYS A 71 2.59 8.73 3.04
CA LYS A 71 2.34 9.10 4.44
C LYS A 71 1.08 9.95 4.59
N LYS A 72 0.95 11.00 3.77
CA LYS A 72 -0.24 11.85 3.75
C LYS A 72 -1.51 11.06 3.37
N PHE A 73 -1.39 10.13 2.44
CA PHE A 73 -2.49 9.30 1.98
C PHE A 73 -3.02 8.36 3.07
N VAL A 74 -2.12 7.71 3.83
CA VAL A 74 -2.52 6.74 4.87
C VAL A 74 -2.85 7.38 6.21
N ALA A 75 -2.35 8.59 6.49
CA ALA A 75 -2.54 9.30 7.77
C ALA A 75 -4.00 9.43 8.23
N PRO A 76 -4.99 9.77 7.37
CA PRO A 76 -6.38 9.87 7.80
C PRO A 76 -7.11 8.52 7.88
N LEU A 77 -6.47 7.42 7.47
CA LEU A 77 -7.13 6.12 7.35
C LEU A 77 -7.03 5.34 8.66
N ASN A 78 -8.14 4.73 9.06
CA ASN A 78 -8.17 3.79 10.18
C ASN A 78 -8.84 2.49 9.75
N TYR A 79 -8.16 1.37 9.97
CA TYR A 79 -8.67 0.05 9.69
C TYR A 79 -8.05 -0.95 10.67
N ASN A 80 -8.89 -1.58 11.49
CA ASN A 80 -8.44 -2.48 12.56
C ASN A 80 -8.01 -3.84 11.99
N ASN A 81 -6.82 -3.88 11.40
CA ASN A 81 -6.22 -5.07 10.81
C ASN A 81 -4.70 -5.01 10.98
N GLU A 82 -4.08 -6.12 11.39
CA GLU A 82 -2.63 -6.15 11.66
C GLU A 82 -1.78 -5.94 10.41
N CYS A 83 -2.20 -6.45 9.25
CA CYS A 83 -1.49 -6.19 7.99
C CYS A 83 -1.55 -4.70 7.63
N PHE A 84 -2.71 -4.06 7.83
CA PHE A 84 -2.85 -2.62 7.60
C PHE A 84 -1.96 -1.80 8.54
N LYS A 85 -1.99 -2.09 9.85
CA LYS A 85 -1.12 -1.42 10.84
C LYS A 85 0.35 -1.55 10.46
N ARG A 86 0.79 -2.75 10.03
CA ARG A 86 2.16 -3.00 9.59
C ARG A 86 2.52 -2.25 8.31
N LEU A 87 1.63 -2.23 7.32
CA LEU A 87 1.80 -1.42 6.10
C LEU A 87 1.97 0.06 6.43
N VAL A 88 1.13 0.62 7.31
CA VAL A 88 1.22 2.04 7.72
C VAL A 88 2.55 2.35 8.39
N ARG A 89 3.06 1.44 9.25
CA ARG A 89 4.41 1.58 9.85
C ARG A 89 5.50 1.65 8.78
N ILE A 90 5.47 0.73 7.82
CA ILE A 90 6.46 0.71 6.72
C ILE A 90 6.39 2.00 5.91
N VAL A 91 5.19 2.49 5.59
CA VAL A 91 5.00 3.77 4.88
C VAL A 91 5.55 4.94 5.69
N ASN A 92 5.29 4.99 7.00
CA ASN A 92 5.79 6.03 7.89
C ASN A 92 7.32 6.01 8.02
N ASN A 93 7.94 4.84 7.87
CA ASN A 93 9.39 4.65 7.85
C ASN A 93 10.01 4.69 6.45
N ALA A 94 9.28 5.19 5.45
CA ALA A 94 9.75 5.32 4.07
C ALA A 94 10.29 4.01 3.48
N GLY A 95 9.58 2.92 3.72
CA GLY A 95 9.89 1.60 3.18
C GLY A 95 10.79 0.74 4.06
N LYS A 96 11.28 1.27 5.20
CA LYS A 96 12.11 0.50 6.13
C LYS A 96 11.26 -0.35 7.06
N ILE A 97 11.70 -1.59 7.28
CA ILE A 97 11.16 -2.45 8.34
C ILE A 97 11.87 -2.05 9.63
N THR A 98 11.11 -1.55 10.61
CA THR A 98 11.62 -1.32 11.97
C THR A 98 10.92 -2.31 12.89
N GLU A 99 11.68 -2.97 13.75
CA GLU A 99 11.17 -3.87 14.80
C GLU A 99 10.36 -3.11 15.87
#